data_AF-A0A6N8EE31-F1
#
_entry.id   AF-A0A6N8EE31-F1
#
_cell.length_a   1.000
_cell.length_b   1.000
_cell.length_c   1.000
_cell.angle_alpha   90.00
_cell.angle_beta   90.00
_cell.angle_gamma   90.00
#
_symmetry.space_group_name_H-M   'P 1'
#
loop_
_entity.id
_entity.type
_entity.pdbx_description
1 polymer ?
#
loop_
_entity_poly.entity_id
_entity_poly.type
_entity_poly.pdbx_seq_one_letter_code
_entity_poly.pdbx_strand_id
1 'polypeptide(L)'
;MTENHQDQDEPWFEIERRLRDDAEGRERDALEQRLEEAARAVKRRMDVGVSPAEFSGLQAIHQGLEAGIDVMQRVWRVHHPLA
;
A
#
# COMPACT_ATOMS: atom_id res chain seq x y z
N MET A 1 -13.63 9.05 37.06
CA MET A 1 -14.26 8.18 36.06
C MET A 1 -13.31 8.16 34.88
N THR A 2 -12.59 7.06 34.73
CA THR A 2 -11.61 6.86 33.67
C THR A 2 -12.35 6.40 32.42
N GLU A 3 -12.54 7.29 31.46
CA GLU A 3 -12.94 6.90 30.11
C GLU A 3 -11.75 6.24 29.44
N ASN A 4 -11.69 4.90 29.53
CA ASN A 4 -10.88 4.07 28.65
C ASN A 4 -11.42 4.24 27.23
N HIS A 5 -10.84 5.19 26.48
CA HIS A 5 -10.92 5.18 25.03
C HIS A 5 -10.07 3.98 24.58
N GLN A 6 -10.71 2.82 24.43
CA GLN A 6 -10.15 1.79 23.57
C GLN A 6 -10.15 2.38 22.17
N ASP A 7 -9.01 2.95 21.77
CA ASP A 7 -8.74 3.36 20.40
C ASP A 7 -9.03 2.17 19.50
N GLN A 8 -10.22 2.16 18.92
CA GLN A 8 -10.51 1.36 17.75
C GLN A 8 -9.76 2.04 16.62
N ASP A 9 -8.46 1.77 16.54
CA ASP A 9 -7.64 2.15 15.40
C ASP A 9 -8.34 1.61 14.16
N GLU A 10 -9.02 2.48 13.41
CA GLU A 10 -9.63 2.12 12.14
C GLU A 10 -8.57 1.44 11.26
N PRO A 11 -8.93 0.45 10.42
CA PRO A 11 -7.95 -0.45 9.79
C PRO A 11 -6.87 0.25 8.95
N TRP A 12 -7.10 1.50 8.52
CA TRP A 12 -6.06 2.33 7.89
C TRP A 12 -4.98 2.82 8.86
N PHE A 13 -5.31 3.07 10.12
CA PHE A 13 -4.34 3.37 11.17
C PHE A 13 -3.52 2.15 11.57
N GLU A 14 -4.04 0.93 11.41
CA GLU A 14 -3.28 -0.29 11.72
C GLU A 14 -2.07 -0.46 10.80
N ILE A 15 -2.22 -0.23 9.49
CA ILE A 15 -1.10 -0.31 8.53
C ILE A 15 -0.07 0.78 8.83
N GLU A 16 -0.53 2.01 9.10
CA GLU A 16 0.36 3.11 9.45
C GLU A 16 1.14 2.79 10.74
N ARG A 17 0.47 2.29 11.77
CA ARG A 17 1.09 1.88 13.04
C ARG A 17 2.14 0.78 12.80
N ARG A 18 1.81 -0.24 12.01
CA ARG A 18 2.76 -1.31 11.65
C ARG A 18 3.98 -0.76 10.93
N LEU A 19 3.81 0.15 9.96
CA LEU A 19 4.92 0.80 9.26
C LEU A 19 5.76 1.69 10.18
N ARG A 20 5.12 2.38 11.12
CA ARG A 20 5.80 3.20 12.13
C ARG A 20 6.68 2.35 13.05
N ASP A 21 6.19 1.18 13.46
CA ASP A 21 6.92 0.28 14.36
C ASP A 21 7.92 -0.64 13.62
N ASP A 22 7.90 -0.66 12.28
CA ASP A 22 8.73 -1.52 11.42
C ASP A 22 10.16 -1.01 11.21
N ALA A 23 10.95 -0.96 12.30
CA ALA A 23 12.35 -0.49 12.25
C ALA A 23 13.26 -1.33 11.33
N GLU A 24 12.92 -2.59 11.10
CA GLU A 24 13.70 -3.50 10.25
C GLU A 24 13.24 -3.50 8.78
N GLY A 25 12.16 -2.80 8.45
CA GLY A 25 11.62 -2.74 7.09
C GLY A 25 10.93 -4.02 6.61
N ARG A 26 10.66 -4.99 7.49
CA ARG A 26 10.06 -6.28 7.10
C ARG A 26 8.61 -6.13 6.66
N GLU A 27 7.85 -5.29 7.35
CA GLU A 27 6.45 -5.02 6.98
C GLU A 27 6.36 -4.16 5.73
N ARG A 28 7.25 -3.16 5.59
CA ARG A 28 7.43 -2.39 4.36
C ARG A 28 7.67 -3.32 3.17
N ASP A 29 8.65 -4.21 3.26
CA ASP A 29 9.03 -5.11 2.17
C ASP A 29 7.89 -6.08 1.81
N ALA A 30 7.21 -6.63 2.82
CA ALA A 30 6.08 -7.51 2.60
C ALA A 30 4.89 -6.80 1.92
N LEU A 31 4.60 -5.54 2.31
CA LEU A 31 3.55 -4.74 1.70
C LEU A 31 3.92 -4.32 0.27
N GLU A 32 5.17 -3.89 0.06
CA GLU A 32 5.70 -3.54 -1.25
C GLU A 32 5.58 -4.71 -2.22
N GLN A 33 6.07 -5.89 -1.82
CA GLN A 33 5.99 -7.10 -2.63
C GLN A 33 4.54 -7.43 -3.02
N ARG A 34 3.59 -7.35 -2.09
CA ARG A 34 2.17 -7.63 -2.36
C ARG A 34 1.56 -6.64 -3.35
N LEU A 35 1.88 -5.36 -3.21
CA LEU A 35 1.41 -4.31 -4.12
C LEU A 35 2.03 -4.47 -5.51
N GLU A 36 3.33 -4.77 -5.59
CA GLU A 36 4.02 -5.05 -6.85
C GLU A 36 3.46 -6.28 -7.56
N GLU A 37 3.21 -7.37 -6.84
CA GLU A 37 2.62 -8.58 -7.39
C GLU A 37 1.23 -8.32 -7.98
N ALA A 38 0.40 -7.54 -7.27
CA ALA A 38 -0.90 -7.09 -7.76
C ALA A 38 -0.76 -6.19 -8.99
N ALA A 39 0.16 -5.21 -8.98
CA ALA A 39 0.39 -4.30 -10.10
C ALA A 39 0.84 -5.07 -11.35
N ARG A 40 1.77 -6.02 -11.19
CA ARG A 40 2.22 -6.92 -12.27
C ARG A 40 1.06 -7.76 -12.82
N ALA A 41 0.16 -8.25 -11.97
CA ALA A 41 -1.00 -9.02 -12.41
C ALA A 41 -1.99 -8.16 -13.24
N VAL A 42 -2.27 -6.93 -12.79
CA VAL A 42 -3.09 -5.96 -13.53
C VAL A 42 -2.44 -5.58 -14.84
N LYS A 43 -1.14 -5.32 -14.85
CA LYS A 43 -0.39 -5.01 -16.07
C LYS A 43 -0.44 -6.14 -17.10
N ARG A 44 -0.23 -7.40 -16.68
CA ARG A 44 -0.39 -8.55 -17.56
C ARG A 44 -1.80 -8.63 -18.17
N ARG A 45 -2.84 -8.27 -17.41
CA ARG A 45 -4.23 -8.21 -17.90
C ARG A 45 -4.41 -7.12 -18.97
N MET A 46 -3.73 -5.98 -18.85
CA MET A 46 -3.74 -4.94 -19.89
C MET A 46 -2.98 -5.38 -21.14
N ASP A 47 -1.85 -6.06 -20.97
CA ASP A 47 -0.93 -6.42 -22.06
C ASP A 47 -1.49 -7.53 -22.99
N VAL A 48 -2.51 -8.29 -22.57
CA VAL A 48 -3.17 -9.33 -23.42
C VAL A 48 -4.16 -8.79 -24.44
N GLY A 49 -4.38 -7.47 -24.48
CA GLY A 49 -5.35 -6.83 -25.36
C GLY A 49 -6.75 -6.86 -24.77
N VAL A 50 -7.22 -5.71 -24.31
CA VAL A 50 -8.55 -5.49 -23.71
C VAL A 50 -9.28 -4.37 -24.45
N SER A 51 -10.59 -4.25 -24.25
CA SER A 51 -11.33 -3.12 -24.80
C SER A 51 -10.84 -1.78 -24.19
N PRO A 52 -11.05 -0.63 -24.86
CA PRO A 52 -10.65 0.67 -24.32
C PRO A 52 -11.25 1.00 -22.94
N ALA A 53 -12.49 0.57 -22.69
CA ALA A 53 -13.18 0.78 -21.42
C ALA A 53 -12.53 -0.06 -20.30
N GLU A 54 -12.22 -1.34 -20.58
CA GLU A 54 -11.51 -2.20 -19.64
C GLU A 54 -10.08 -1.73 -19.39
N PHE A 55 -9.38 -1.27 -20.42
CA PHE A 55 -8.04 -0.70 -20.28
C PHE A 55 -8.06 0.48 -19.30
N SER A 56 -8.99 1.43 -19.48
CA SER A 56 -9.10 2.59 -18.61
C SER A 56 -9.33 2.20 -17.14
N GLY A 57 -10.18 1.20 -16.90
CA GLY A 57 -10.43 0.68 -15.55
C GLY A 57 -9.19 0.01 -14.94
N LEU A 58 -8.52 -0.86 -15.71
CA LEU A 58 -7.30 -1.54 -15.27
C LEU A 58 -6.14 -0.55 -15.04
N GLN A 59 -6.04 0.48 -15.89
CA GLN A 59 -5.03 1.52 -15.76
C GLN A 59 -5.22 2.31 -14.47
N ALA A 60 -6.47 2.67 -14.13
CA ALA A 60 -6.77 3.35 -12.87
C ALA A 60 -6.40 2.48 -11.64
N ILE A 61 -6.68 1.17 -11.69
CA ILE A 61 -6.29 0.24 -10.63
C ILE A 61 -4.76 0.16 -10.53
N HIS A 62 -4.06 0.03 -11.65
CA HIS A 62 -2.60 -0.03 -11.70
C HIS A 62 -1.97 1.22 -11.06
N GLN A 63 -2.44 2.41 -11.45
CA GLN A 63 -1.99 3.68 -10.90
C GLN A 63 -2.29 3.79 -9.39
N GLY A 64 -3.44 3.28 -8.93
CA GLY A 64 -3.77 3.22 -7.51
C GLY A 64 -2.81 2.33 -6.71
N LEU A 65 -2.37 1.20 -7.28
CA LEU A 65 -1.38 0.31 -6.66
C LEU A 65 0.00 0.99 -6.59
N GLU A 66 0.44 1.64 -7.66
CA GLU A 66 1.70 2.41 -7.69
C GLU A 66 1.67 3.55 -6.66
N ALA A 67 0.57 4.31 -6.60
CA ALA A 67 0.37 5.35 -5.59
C ALA A 67 0.37 4.78 -4.17
N GLY A 68 -0.17 3.58 -3.96
CA GLY A 68 -0.13 2.88 -2.68
C GLY A 68 1.29 2.56 -2.22
N ILE A 69 2.14 2.10 -3.13
CA ILE A 69 3.58 1.86 -2.86
C ILE A 69 4.25 3.17 -2.45
N ASP A 70 4.03 4.25 -3.21
CA ASP A 70 4.60 5.56 -2.91
C ASP A 70 4.17 6.08 -1.52
N VAL A 71 2.89 5.97 -1.17
CA VAL A 71 2.37 6.40 0.14
C VAL A 71 3.00 5.58 1.26
N MET A 72 3.02 4.26 1.14
CA MET A 72 3.63 3.37 2.12
C MET A 72 5.12 3.69 2.32
N GLN A 73 5.89 3.86 1.25
CA GLN A 73 7.31 4.22 1.34
C GLN A 73 7.51 5.59 2.02
N ARG A 74 6.65 6.57 1.75
CA ARG A 74 6.71 7.90 2.40
C ARG A 74 6.41 7.80 3.88
N VAL A 75 5.36 7.08 4.27
CA VAL A 75 5.00 6.86 5.69
C VAL A 75 6.16 6.22 6.43
N TRP A 76 6.73 5.14 5.89
CA TRP A 76 7.86 4.45 6.51
C TRP A 76 9.09 5.37 6.63
N ARG A 77 9.47 6.08 5.56
CA ARG A 77 10.64 6.98 5.56
C ARG A 77 10.53 8.15 6.55
N VAL A 78 9.31 8.65 6.80
CA VAL A 78 9.07 9.70 7.80
C VAL A 78 9.40 9.22 9.21
N HIS A 79 9.17 7.94 9.51
CA HIS A 79 9.45 7.35 10.80
C HIS A 79 10.86 6.74 10.90
N HIS A 80 11.47 6.37 9.76
CA HIS A 80 12.78 5.71 9.67
C HIS A 80 13.76 6.45 8.73
N PRO A 81 14.19 7.68 9.05
CA PRO A 81 14.98 8.52 8.13
C PRO A 81 16.45 8.12 7.95
N LEU A 82 16.97 7.22 8.79
CA LEU A 82 18.38 6.78 8.80
C LEU A 82 18.56 5.31 8.42
N ALA A 83 17.48 4.64 8.01
CA ALA A 83 17.47 3.23 7.65
C ALA A 83 17.84 3.01 6.17
#